data_AF-A0A401PEU8-F1
#
_entry.id   AF-A0A401PEU8-F1
#
_cell.length_a   1.000
_cell.length_b   1.000
_cell.length_c   1.000
_cell.angle_alpha   90.00
_cell.angle_beta   90.00
_cell.angle_gamma   90.00
#
_symmetry.space_group_name_H-M   'P 1'
#
loop_
_entity.id
_entity.type
_entity.pdbx_description
1 polymer ?
#
loop_
_entity_poly.entity_id
_entity_poly.type
_entity_poly.pdbx_seq_one_letter_code
_entity_poly.pdbx_strand_id
1 'polypeptide(L)'
;MVGERAGSTCLEICRPLSAACVTAAGTFIHRYSVKCGQSEPGGRLAEAKSRCHFRLHCRAEGKMDAKLEEQVSSSHYPKEAVKKRPGNVGRDARGSSSSRSSRKSFRLDYRLEEDVTKSKRGKDGRFVNPWPTWSDLAFTNLLKFAVMEKDHTNIPRSKAELDEGLPIMEPYFVKNPELAGSVENGIRVTWLGHASLLVEMEGLTFLTDPIFSQRASPVQFFGPKRFRNPPCTVAQLPKIDAVVISHTHYDHLDYNTVLSLNERFGGDLRWFVPLGLLDWMQKCGCENIIELDWWEENCVPGHDEVTFVFTPVQHWSKRTVTDDNKVLWGSWCVLGPWNRFFFAGDTGYCVAFEQIGKRYGPFDLAAIPIGAYEPRWFMKYNHVNPEEAVRIHIDVQARKSVGIHWGTFALANEYYLEPPRKLEEARERYGLKPEDFFVLKHGESKNLSEDEGFQ
;
A
#
# COMPACT_ATOMS: atom_id res chain seq x y z
N MET A 1 -47.80 26.38 53.52
CA MET A 1 -46.42 26.94 53.50
C MET A 1 -45.92 26.74 52.08
N VAL A 2 -46.05 27.70 51.16
CA VAL A 2 -45.24 28.95 51.00
C VAL A 2 -43.74 28.59 51.06
N GLY A 3 -42.90 28.79 50.05
CA GLY A 3 -43.05 29.39 48.72
C GLY A 3 -41.70 29.36 47.95
N GLU A 4 -41.74 29.82 46.70
CA GLU A 4 -40.68 30.43 45.86
C GLU A 4 -39.40 29.63 45.51
N ARG A 5 -38.65 29.85 44.41
CA ARG A 5 -38.81 30.28 42.99
C ARG A 5 -37.36 30.35 42.44
N ALA A 6 -37.17 30.00 41.17
CA ALA A 6 -36.03 30.37 40.28
C ALA A 6 -34.61 29.87 40.66
N GLY A 7 -33.72 29.47 39.76
CA GLY A 7 -33.70 29.45 38.29
C GLY A 7 -32.34 28.93 37.81
N SER A 8 -32.15 28.94 36.48
CA SER A 8 -30.90 28.65 35.74
C SER A 8 -30.61 27.19 35.37
N THR A 9 -31.27 26.77 34.29
CA THR A 9 -30.80 25.81 33.28
C THR A 9 -29.39 26.12 32.79
N CYS A 10 -28.50 25.12 32.86
CA CYS A 10 -27.39 24.96 31.91
C CYS A 10 -27.44 23.52 31.37
N LEU A 11 -28.06 23.36 30.20
CA LEU A 11 -27.80 22.20 29.34
C LEU A 11 -26.37 22.33 28.84
N GLU A 12 -25.45 21.58 29.43
CA GLU A 12 -24.13 21.39 28.83
C GLU A 12 -24.29 20.54 27.58
N ILE A 13 -24.26 21.23 26.43
CA ILE A 13 -24.04 20.64 25.13
C ILE A 13 -22.61 20.10 25.13
N CYS A 14 -22.43 18.84 25.55
CA CYS A 14 -21.22 18.08 25.25
C CYS A 14 -21.23 17.75 23.75
N ARG A 15 -20.72 18.68 22.94
CA ARG A 15 -20.33 18.39 21.55
C ARG A 15 -19.16 17.41 21.58
N PRO A 16 -19.20 16.29 20.85
CA PRO A 16 -18.01 15.49 20.67
C PRO A 16 -17.03 16.29 19.79
N LEU A 17 -15.83 16.55 20.33
CA LEU A 17 -14.69 16.98 19.53
C LEU A 17 -14.47 15.93 18.42
N SER A 18 -14.48 16.39 17.17
CA SER A 18 -14.22 15.55 16.00
C SER A 18 -12.81 14.98 16.10
N ALA A 19 -12.72 13.66 16.25
CA ALA A 19 -11.47 12.92 16.13
C ALA A 19 -11.13 12.73 14.64
N ALA A 20 -10.73 13.83 13.99
CA ALA A 20 -10.05 13.79 12.71
C ALA A 20 -8.57 14.09 12.94
N CYS A 21 -7.72 13.27 12.33
CA CYS A 21 -6.29 13.51 12.16
C CYS A 21 -5.35 13.43 13.38
N VAL A 22 -5.09 12.20 13.84
CA VAL A 22 -3.76 11.83 14.37
C VAL A 22 -3.39 10.47 13.80
N THR A 23 -2.88 10.44 12.57
CA THR A 23 -2.10 9.30 12.05
C THR A 23 -1.09 9.65 10.95
N ALA A 24 -0.81 10.94 10.71
CA ALA A 24 0.34 11.36 9.91
C ALA A 24 1.56 11.78 10.77
N ALA A 25 1.45 11.83 12.11
CA ALA A 25 2.55 12.19 13.01
C ALA A 25 2.54 11.31 14.27
N GLY A 26 3.49 10.39 14.40
CA GLY A 26 3.69 9.66 15.65
C GLY A 26 4.30 10.59 16.71
N THR A 27 3.53 11.03 17.69
CA THR A 27 4.06 11.50 18.99
C THR A 27 3.01 11.33 20.08
N PHE A 28 3.25 10.43 21.03
CA PHE A 28 2.51 10.36 22.29
C PHE A 28 3.03 11.45 23.24
N ILE A 29 2.16 12.34 23.70
CA ILE A 29 2.45 13.21 24.86
C ILE A 29 2.11 12.40 26.12
N HIS A 30 3.12 12.05 26.91
CA HIS A 30 2.91 11.54 28.26
C HIS A 30 2.32 12.64 29.15
N ARG A 31 1.06 12.47 29.60
CA ARG A 31 0.56 13.21 30.77
C ARG A 31 1.19 12.60 32.02
N TYR A 32 2.12 13.31 32.63
CA TYR A 32 2.50 13.08 34.02
C TYR A 32 1.33 13.51 34.91
N SER A 33 0.79 12.55 35.67
CA SER A 33 -0.17 12.83 36.74
C SER A 33 0.63 13.23 37.99
N VAL A 34 0.62 14.52 38.33
CA VAL A 34 1.11 15.00 39.62
C VAL A 34 0.01 14.72 40.64
N LYS A 35 0.24 13.71 41.51
CA LYS A 35 -0.57 13.54 42.72
C LYS A 35 -0.26 14.69 43.66
N CYS A 36 -1.24 15.56 43.88
CA CYS A 36 -1.25 16.54 44.95
C CYS A 36 -1.42 15.77 46.28
N GLY A 37 -0.36 15.70 47.08
CA GLY A 37 -0.43 15.27 48.47
C GLY A 37 -0.53 16.50 49.38
N GLN A 38 -1.59 16.57 50.17
CA GLN A 38 -1.72 17.52 51.27
C GLN A 38 -0.89 17.04 52.47
N SER A 39 -0.06 17.91 53.06
CA SER A 39 0.22 17.94 54.50
C SER A 39 0.80 19.31 54.92
N GLU A 40 0.53 19.61 56.20
CA GLU A 40 0.44 20.88 56.92
C GLU A 40 1.75 21.68 57.22
N PRO A 41 1.66 22.90 57.82
CA PRO A 41 2.68 23.94 57.73
C PRO A 41 3.61 24.01 58.95
N GLY A 42 4.85 24.49 58.72
CA GLY A 42 5.70 25.04 59.78
C GLY A 42 7.20 24.82 59.58
N GLY A 43 7.98 25.91 59.59
CA GLY A 43 9.44 25.87 59.79
C GLY A 43 10.23 26.74 58.81
N ARG A 44 10.88 27.79 59.31
CA ARG A 44 11.79 28.71 58.59
C ARG A 44 13.22 28.17 58.51
N LEU A 45 13.95 28.70 57.51
CA LEU A 45 15.39 28.98 57.41
C LEU A 45 16.37 27.82 57.13
N ALA A 46 16.97 27.82 55.93
CA ALA A 46 18.40 28.14 55.72
C ALA A 46 18.81 27.98 54.25
N GLU A 47 19.62 28.92 53.76
CA GLU A 47 20.29 28.90 52.46
C GLU A 47 21.36 27.79 52.37
N ALA A 48 21.43 27.09 51.24
CA ALA A 48 22.66 26.45 50.78
C ALA A 48 22.66 26.34 49.24
N LYS A 49 23.52 27.14 48.60
CA LYS A 49 23.93 26.99 47.21
C LYS A 49 24.84 25.76 47.10
N SER A 50 24.54 24.84 46.19
CA SER A 50 25.54 23.90 45.68
C SER A 50 25.40 23.74 44.17
N ARG A 51 26.47 24.13 43.47
CA ARG A 51 26.77 23.83 42.08
C ARG A 51 27.39 22.43 42.03
N CYS A 52 26.87 21.55 41.18
CA CYS A 52 27.60 20.35 40.75
C CYS A 52 27.98 20.46 39.27
N HIS A 53 29.27 20.64 39.04
CA HIS A 53 30.00 20.24 37.83
C HIS A 53 30.42 18.76 37.95
N PHE A 54 31.04 18.25 36.87
CA PHE A 54 31.79 16.99 36.67
C PHE A 54 31.03 15.92 35.87
N ARG A 55 31.64 15.23 34.90
CA ARG A 55 32.91 15.34 34.15
C ARG A 55 32.75 14.37 32.96
N LEU A 56 33.15 14.79 31.77
CA LEU A 56 33.35 13.89 30.63
C LEU A 56 34.63 13.06 30.85
N HIS A 57 34.56 11.76 30.61
CA HIS A 57 35.73 10.91 30.39
C HIS A 57 35.71 10.38 28.95
N CYS A 58 36.62 10.93 28.14
CA CYS A 58 37.08 10.31 26.91
C CYS A 58 38.10 9.22 27.25
N ARG A 59 38.05 8.10 26.53
CA ARG A 59 39.19 7.19 26.40
C ARG A 59 39.30 6.80 24.92
N ALA A 60 40.44 7.20 24.34
CA ALA A 60 40.88 6.82 23.01
C ALA A 60 41.92 5.69 23.12
N GLU A 61 42.00 4.89 22.05
CA GLU A 61 43.08 4.00 21.55
C GLU A 61 42.41 2.77 20.88
N GLY A 62 42.74 2.30 19.68
CA GLY A 62 43.85 2.61 18.77
C GLY A 62 43.62 1.98 17.37
N LYS A 63 44.59 2.23 16.51
CA LYS A 63 44.68 2.07 15.04
C LYS A 63 44.45 0.66 14.46
N MET A 64 43.96 0.61 13.22
CA MET A 64 44.49 -0.26 12.15
C MET A 64 44.26 0.37 10.76
N ASP A 65 45.34 0.56 10.02
CA ASP A 65 45.36 0.83 8.57
C ASP A 65 45.22 -0.48 7.79
N ALA A 66 44.47 -0.48 6.68
CA ALA A 66 44.91 -1.01 5.38
C ALA A 66 43.82 -0.89 4.31
N LYS A 67 44.25 -0.39 3.15
CA LYS A 67 43.58 -0.38 1.84
C LYS A 67 43.10 -1.77 1.41
N LEU A 68 41.98 -1.81 0.69
CA LEU A 68 41.80 -2.64 -0.50
C LEU A 68 40.62 -2.08 -1.33
N GLU A 69 40.97 -1.45 -2.44
CA GLU A 69 40.11 -1.38 -3.62
C GLU A 69 40.13 -2.75 -4.29
N GLU A 70 38.98 -3.32 -4.61
CA GLU A 70 38.86 -4.21 -5.77
C GLU A 70 37.43 -4.21 -6.31
N GLN A 71 37.32 -3.88 -7.59
CA GLN A 71 36.14 -4.04 -8.44
C GLN A 71 35.84 -5.53 -8.59
N VAL A 72 34.60 -5.96 -8.38
CA VAL A 72 34.10 -7.22 -8.92
C VAL A 72 32.67 -7.06 -9.42
N SER A 73 32.57 -6.96 -10.75
CA SER A 73 31.67 -7.72 -11.63
C SER A 73 30.27 -8.09 -11.10
N SER A 74 29.26 -7.46 -11.71
CA SER A 74 27.86 -7.87 -11.71
C SER A 74 27.62 -9.27 -12.28
N SER A 75 26.44 -9.81 -11.97
CA SER A 75 25.89 -11.13 -12.29
C SER A 75 26.26 -12.21 -11.29
N HIS A 76 25.35 -12.46 -10.33
CA HIS A 76 25.01 -13.76 -9.75
C HIS A 76 23.78 -13.54 -8.85
N TYR A 77 22.62 -14.08 -9.23
CA TYR A 77 21.47 -14.26 -8.33
C TYR A 77 21.93 -15.06 -7.10
N PRO A 78 21.67 -14.61 -5.86
CA PRO A 78 20.68 -15.32 -4.99
C PRO A 78 20.01 -14.39 -3.94
N LYS A 79 18.89 -14.74 -3.27
CA LYS A 79 18.69 -15.88 -2.36
C LYS A 79 17.19 -16.20 -2.18
N GLU A 80 16.73 -17.26 -2.84
CA GLU A 80 15.57 -17.99 -2.33
C GLU A 80 15.93 -18.59 -0.97
N ALA A 81 15.08 -18.41 0.05
CA ALA A 81 15.25 -19.02 1.36
C ALA A 81 14.29 -20.22 1.49
N VAL A 82 14.66 -21.37 0.92
CA VAL A 82 13.92 -22.63 1.11
C VAL A 82 14.61 -23.46 2.20
N LYS A 83 13.96 -23.65 3.36
CA LYS A 83 14.40 -24.63 4.37
C LYS A 83 14.06 -26.04 3.89
N LYS A 84 15.06 -26.78 3.40
CA LYS A 84 14.92 -28.21 3.05
C LYS A 84 14.88 -29.09 4.30
N ARG A 85 13.87 -29.98 4.38
CA ARG A 85 13.92 -31.21 5.20
C ARG A 85 14.52 -32.34 4.34
N PRO A 86 15.30 -33.29 4.91
CA PRO A 86 15.87 -34.38 4.13
C PRO A 86 14.79 -35.41 3.78
N GLY A 87 14.59 -35.63 2.48
CA GLY A 87 13.77 -36.70 1.93
C GLY A 87 14.56 -38.00 1.75
N ASN A 88 13.86 -39.12 1.84
CA ASN A 88 14.38 -40.46 1.58
C ASN A 88 13.74 -41.02 0.29
N VAL A 89 14.55 -41.79 -0.46
CA VAL A 89 14.22 -42.79 -1.49
C VAL A 89 13.89 -42.34 -2.92
N GLY A 90 14.59 -42.98 -3.89
CA GLY A 90 13.95 -43.56 -5.07
C GLY A 90 14.45 -43.12 -6.43
N ARG A 91 15.41 -43.86 -7.00
CA ARG A 91 15.73 -43.82 -8.44
C ARG A 91 14.60 -44.50 -9.23
N ASP A 92 14.19 -43.91 -10.33
CA ASP A 92 13.96 -44.64 -11.58
C ASP A 92 13.93 -43.69 -12.79
N ALA A 93 14.63 -44.11 -13.83
CA ALA A 93 14.75 -43.41 -15.11
C ALA A 93 13.83 -44.04 -16.14
N ARG A 94 13.12 -43.21 -16.94
CA ARG A 94 12.60 -43.53 -18.28
C ARG A 94 12.24 -42.23 -19.00
N GLY A 95 12.85 -42.02 -20.16
CA GLY A 95 12.64 -40.84 -20.99
C GLY A 95 11.38 -40.90 -21.85
N SER A 96 10.93 -39.74 -22.31
CA SER A 96 10.18 -39.61 -23.57
C SER A 96 10.17 -38.17 -24.10
N SER A 97 10.51 -38.09 -25.39
CA SER A 97 10.20 -37.10 -26.43
C SER A 97 9.98 -35.62 -26.08
N SER A 98 10.95 -34.79 -26.46
CA SER A 98 10.85 -33.34 -26.59
C SER A 98 10.00 -32.93 -27.81
N SER A 99 8.85 -32.30 -27.58
CA SER A 99 8.22 -31.41 -28.56
C SER A 99 8.69 -29.98 -28.28
N ARG A 100 9.53 -29.46 -29.18
CA ARG A 100 9.98 -28.07 -29.17
C ARG A 100 8.82 -27.16 -29.57
N SER A 101 8.00 -26.75 -28.60
CA SER A 101 7.19 -25.55 -28.75
C SER A 101 8.10 -24.33 -28.59
N SER A 102 8.12 -23.51 -29.63
CA SER A 102 8.91 -22.29 -29.76
C SER A 102 8.59 -21.31 -28.62
N ARG A 103 9.49 -21.23 -27.65
CA ARG A 103 9.52 -20.22 -26.58
C ARG A 103 9.48 -18.81 -27.18
N LYS A 104 8.32 -18.15 -27.14
CA LYS A 104 8.27 -16.68 -27.18
C LYS A 104 8.56 -16.18 -25.77
N SER A 105 9.81 -16.31 -25.31
CA SER A 105 10.24 -15.58 -24.11
C SER A 105 10.19 -14.10 -24.45
N PHE A 106 9.48 -13.31 -23.65
CA PHE A 106 9.53 -11.86 -23.69
C PHE A 106 11.00 -11.42 -23.65
N ARG A 107 11.52 -10.92 -24.77
CA ARG A 107 12.87 -10.35 -24.82
C ARG A 107 12.73 -8.88 -24.48
N LEU A 108 13.00 -8.55 -23.22
CA LEU A 108 13.17 -7.18 -22.77
C LEU A 108 14.21 -6.51 -23.68
N ASP A 109 13.90 -5.36 -24.27
CA ASP A 109 14.91 -4.60 -25.00
C ASP A 109 15.88 -4.00 -23.99
N TYR A 110 17.03 -4.65 -23.81
CA TYR A 110 18.09 -4.26 -22.88
C TYR A 110 18.61 -2.83 -23.13
N ARG A 111 18.33 -2.22 -24.28
CA ARG A 111 18.67 -0.81 -24.54
C ARG A 111 17.92 0.17 -23.63
N LEU A 112 16.80 -0.25 -23.02
CA LEU A 112 16.00 0.58 -22.11
C LEU A 112 16.48 0.54 -20.65
N GLU A 113 17.50 -0.25 -20.30
CA GLU A 113 18.01 -0.33 -18.92
C GLU A 113 18.72 0.94 -18.45
N GLU A 114 19.29 1.73 -19.38
CA GLU A 114 20.00 2.97 -19.04
C GLU A 114 19.05 4.17 -18.84
N ASP A 115 17.81 4.07 -19.32
CA ASP A 115 16.84 5.19 -19.35
C ASP A 115 15.87 5.21 -18.16
N VAL A 116 15.98 4.27 -17.22
CA VAL A 116 15.06 4.16 -16.08
C VAL A 116 15.61 4.74 -14.79
N THR A 117 14.74 5.35 -13.99
CA THR A 117 15.12 5.88 -12.67
C THR A 117 15.32 4.76 -11.66
N LYS A 118 16.55 4.58 -11.20
CA LYS A 118 16.91 3.59 -10.17
C LYS A 118 16.59 4.10 -8.76
N SER A 119 16.32 3.18 -7.84
CA SER A 119 16.17 3.50 -6.43
C SER A 119 17.47 4.08 -5.87
N LYS A 120 17.36 4.94 -4.87
CA LYS A 120 18.52 5.59 -4.23
C LYS A 120 18.32 5.61 -2.73
N ARG A 121 19.42 5.43 -2.00
CA ARG A 121 19.47 5.63 -0.55
C ARG A 121 20.29 6.87 -0.21
N GLY A 122 19.85 7.61 0.80
CA GLY A 122 20.60 8.70 1.41
C GLY A 122 21.78 8.19 2.24
N LYS A 123 22.56 9.12 2.79
CA LYS A 123 23.73 8.79 3.64
C LYS A 123 23.35 8.06 4.94
N ASP A 124 22.11 8.16 5.36
CA ASP A 124 21.53 7.49 6.52
C ASP A 124 20.99 6.08 6.20
N GLY A 125 21.14 5.62 4.95
CA GLY A 125 20.67 4.31 4.50
C GLY A 125 19.17 4.24 4.18
N ARG A 126 18.44 5.35 4.30
CA ARG A 126 17.00 5.43 3.98
C ARG A 126 16.80 5.71 2.49
N PHE A 127 15.74 5.17 1.92
CA PHE A 127 15.36 5.47 0.54
C PHE A 127 14.92 6.93 0.39
N VAL A 128 15.24 7.51 -0.77
CA VAL A 128 14.90 8.90 -1.10
C VAL A 128 14.14 8.97 -2.41
N ASN A 129 13.19 9.90 -2.49
CA ASN A 129 12.52 10.20 -3.75
C ASN A 129 13.48 10.91 -4.71
N PRO A 130 13.70 10.38 -5.93
CA PRO A 130 14.65 10.96 -6.87
C PRO A 130 14.04 12.09 -7.73
N TRP A 131 12.74 12.33 -7.66
CA TRP A 131 12.04 13.25 -8.57
C TRP A 131 11.97 14.69 -8.05
N PRO A 132 12.09 15.70 -8.94
CA PRO A 132 11.97 17.10 -8.56
C PRO A 132 10.55 17.49 -8.13
N THR A 133 9.56 16.67 -8.48
CA THR A 133 8.17 16.79 -8.02
C THR A 133 8.00 16.45 -6.55
N TRP A 134 8.98 15.79 -5.91
CA TRP A 134 8.97 15.49 -4.48
C TRP A 134 9.34 16.72 -3.64
N SER A 135 8.67 16.87 -2.51
CA SER A 135 9.06 17.83 -1.47
C SER A 135 8.96 17.17 -0.12
N ASP A 136 10.03 17.23 0.67
CA ASP A 136 9.97 16.85 2.07
C ASP A 136 9.05 17.84 2.79
N LEU A 137 7.97 17.32 3.37
CA LEU A 137 7.08 18.12 4.18
C LEU A 137 7.78 18.41 5.51
N ALA A 138 8.07 19.68 5.77
CA ALA A 138 8.57 20.11 7.06
C ALA A 138 7.58 19.72 8.19
N PHE A 139 8.08 19.41 9.38
CA PHE A 139 7.24 19.09 10.54
C PHE A 139 6.18 20.17 10.86
N THR A 140 6.48 21.43 10.55
CA THR A 140 5.52 22.55 10.67
C THR A 140 4.30 22.39 9.77
N ASN A 141 4.46 21.82 8.57
CA ASN A 141 3.36 21.53 7.65
C ASN A 141 2.45 20.43 8.18
N LEU A 142 3.02 19.44 8.86
CA LEU A 142 2.26 18.35 9.48
C LEU A 142 1.41 18.86 10.65
N LEU A 143 1.98 19.73 11.50
CA LEU A 143 1.23 20.40 12.56
C LEU A 143 0.15 21.33 11.98
N LYS A 144 0.48 22.08 10.93
CA LYS A 144 -0.48 22.94 10.21
C LYS A 144 -1.65 22.12 9.67
N PHE A 145 -1.38 20.99 9.04
CA PHE A 145 -2.40 20.07 8.55
C PHE A 145 -3.30 19.58 9.69
N ALA A 146 -2.73 19.07 10.78
CA ALA A 146 -3.50 18.54 11.91
C ALA A 146 -4.33 19.61 12.65
N VAL A 147 -3.92 20.87 12.66
CA VAL A 147 -4.56 21.95 13.45
C VAL A 147 -5.49 22.83 12.60
N MET A 148 -5.13 23.11 11.36
CA MET A 148 -5.85 24.09 10.54
C MET A 148 -6.85 23.46 9.58
N GLU A 149 -6.68 22.19 9.23
CA GLU A 149 -7.57 21.56 8.27
C GLU A 149 -8.85 21.07 8.91
N LYS A 150 -9.95 21.30 8.20
CA LYS A 150 -11.27 20.85 8.59
C LYS A 150 -11.54 19.52 7.91
N ASP A 151 -12.12 18.61 8.68
CA ASP A 151 -12.67 17.37 8.14
C ASP A 151 -13.87 17.72 7.24
N HIS A 152 -13.72 17.52 5.93
CA HIS A 152 -14.80 17.67 4.94
C HIS A 152 -15.24 16.31 4.37
N THR A 153 -14.89 15.21 5.03
CA THR A 153 -15.22 13.86 4.54
C THR A 153 -16.71 13.62 4.47
N ASN A 154 -17.49 14.24 5.38
CA ASN A 154 -18.95 14.10 5.55
C ASN A 154 -19.44 12.66 5.40
N ILE A 155 -18.71 11.70 5.99
CA ILE A 155 -19.10 10.29 5.96
C ILE A 155 -20.40 10.12 6.76
N PRO A 156 -21.46 9.56 6.16
CA PRO A 156 -22.70 9.30 6.87
C PRO A 156 -22.50 8.35 8.03
N ARG A 157 -23.17 8.64 9.14
CA ARG A 157 -23.24 7.70 10.29
C ARG A 157 -24.29 6.62 10.08
N SER A 158 -25.28 6.89 9.21
CA SER A 158 -26.35 5.95 8.91
C SER A 158 -25.84 4.84 8.01
N LYS A 159 -26.06 3.58 8.42
CA LYS A 159 -25.79 2.43 7.58
C LYS A 159 -26.59 2.49 6.27
N ALA A 160 -27.84 2.92 6.32
CA ALA A 160 -28.71 2.97 5.15
C ALA A 160 -28.18 3.96 4.09
N GLU A 161 -27.71 5.14 4.51
CA GLU A 161 -27.15 6.15 3.62
C GLU A 161 -25.80 5.70 3.03
N LEU A 162 -24.97 5.01 3.83
CA LEU A 162 -23.75 4.38 3.32
C LEU A 162 -24.05 3.23 2.34
N ASP A 163 -25.09 2.44 2.59
CA ASP A 163 -25.49 1.33 1.70
C ASP A 163 -26.10 1.85 0.38
N GLU A 164 -26.74 3.03 0.40
CA GLU A 164 -27.25 3.71 -0.80
C GLU A 164 -26.10 4.28 -1.66
N GLY A 165 -25.16 4.99 -1.05
CA GLY A 165 -24.04 5.62 -1.78
C GLY A 165 -22.88 4.68 -2.11
N LEU A 166 -22.62 3.68 -1.27
CA LEU A 166 -21.50 2.73 -1.39
C LEU A 166 -21.94 1.31 -0.97
N PRO A 167 -22.80 0.66 -1.78
CA PRO A 167 -23.25 -0.70 -1.49
C PRO A 167 -22.07 -1.67 -1.44
N ILE A 168 -22.14 -2.63 -0.50
CA ILE A 168 -21.25 -3.79 -0.49
C ILE A 168 -21.99 -4.94 -1.18
N MET A 169 -21.41 -5.38 -2.29
CA MET A 169 -21.80 -6.56 -3.05
C MET A 169 -21.09 -7.79 -2.47
N GLU A 170 -21.78 -8.92 -2.50
CA GLU A 170 -21.13 -10.20 -2.23
C GLU A 170 -20.34 -10.63 -3.49
N PRO A 171 -19.02 -10.92 -3.38
CA PRO A 171 -18.22 -11.29 -4.53
C PRO A 171 -18.71 -12.59 -5.19
N TYR A 172 -18.58 -12.69 -6.51
CA TYR A 172 -19.11 -13.83 -7.27
C TYR A 172 -18.56 -15.19 -6.77
N PHE A 173 -17.28 -15.24 -6.39
CA PHE A 173 -16.61 -16.46 -5.93
C PHE A 173 -17.13 -16.98 -4.58
N VAL A 174 -17.88 -16.17 -3.82
CA VAL A 174 -18.55 -16.65 -2.60
C VAL A 174 -19.71 -17.58 -2.96
N LYS A 175 -20.44 -17.28 -4.05
CA LYS A 175 -21.54 -18.09 -4.55
C LYS A 175 -21.09 -19.18 -5.51
N ASN A 176 -20.08 -18.87 -6.31
CA ASN A 176 -19.58 -19.67 -7.42
C ASN A 176 -18.05 -19.82 -7.33
N PRO A 177 -17.52 -20.49 -6.29
CA PRO A 177 -16.08 -20.64 -6.08
C PRO A 177 -15.38 -21.39 -7.23
N GLU A 178 -16.11 -22.24 -7.95
CA GLU A 178 -15.63 -22.98 -9.12
C GLU A 178 -15.30 -22.10 -10.33
N LEU A 179 -15.81 -20.86 -10.36
CA LEU A 179 -15.56 -19.91 -11.45
C LEU A 179 -14.33 -19.04 -11.23
N ALA A 180 -13.65 -19.17 -10.08
CA ALA A 180 -12.43 -18.43 -9.80
C ALA A 180 -11.22 -19.06 -10.50
N GLY A 181 -10.38 -18.22 -11.08
CA GLY A 181 -9.18 -18.65 -11.82
C GLY A 181 -9.46 -19.21 -13.22
N SER A 182 -10.72 -19.23 -13.68
CA SER A 182 -11.12 -19.79 -14.98
C SER A 182 -11.17 -18.76 -16.12
N VAL A 183 -10.47 -17.64 -15.98
CA VAL A 183 -10.44 -16.57 -16.99
C VAL A 183 -9.48 -16.98 -18.11
N GLU A 184 -10.00 -17.66 -19.13
CA GLU A 184 -9.24 -17.97 -20.34
C GLU A 184 -9.01 -16.69 -21.17
N ASN A 185 -7.74 -16.36 -21.42
CA ASN A 185 -7.27 -15.26 -22.27
C ASN A 185 -7.70 -13.83 -21.90
N GLY A 186 -8.26 -13.59 -20.70
CA GLY A 186 -8.64 -12.25 -20.25
C GLY A 186 -8.19 -11.92 -18.83
N ILE A 187 -8.63 -10.76 -18.36
CA ILE A 187 -8.43 -10.30 -16.99
C ILE A 187 -9.77 -10.08 -16.30
N ARG A 188 -9.94 -10.66 -15.11
CA ARG A 188 -11.05 -10.34 -14.19
C ARG A 188 -10.49 -9.66 -12.96
N VAL A 189 -11.17 -8.60 -12.54
CA VAL A 189 -10.83 -7.85 -11.32
C VAL A 189 -12.03 -7.80 -10.40
N THR A 190 -11.80 -7.99 -9.10
CA THR A 190 -12.81 -7.82 -8.04
C THR A 190 -12.29 -6.81 -7.04
N TRP A 191 -13.06 -5.75 -6.76
CA TRP A 191 -12.65 -4.74 -5.79
C TRP A 191 -13.04 -5.13 -4.37
N LEU A 192 -12.05 -5.43 -3.52
CA LEU A 192 -12.26 -5.81 -2.12
C LEU A 192 -12.28 -4.59 -1.17
N GLY A 193 -12.24 -3.39 -1.74
CA GLY A 193 -12.18 -2.11 -1.05
C GLY A 193 -10.75 -1.59 -0.89
N HIS A 194 -10.63 -0.28 -0.74
CA HIS A 194 -9.36 0.44 -0.63
C HIS A 194 -8.45 0.17 -1.85
N ALA A 195 -7.18 -0.16 -1.62
CA ALA A 195 -6.25 -0.64 -2.64
C ALA A 195 -6.31 -2.17 -2.88
N SER A 196 -7.22 -2.89 -2.19
CA SER A 196 -7.30 -4.34 -2.29
C SER A 196 -8.12 -4.79 -3.50
N LEU A 197 -7.43 -5.38 -4.49
CA LEU A 197 -8.03 -6.08 -5.62
C LEU A 197 -7.70 -7.56 -5.56
N LEU A 198 -8.66 -8.40 -5.96
CA LEU A 198 -8.39 -9.75 -6.45
C LEU A 198 -8.37 -9.70 -7.98
N VAL A 199 -7.26 -10.14 -8.56
CA VAL A 199 -7.01 -10.11 -10.00
C VAL A 199 -6.79 -11.53 -10.49
N GLU A 200 -7.45 -11.87 -11.59
CA GLU A 200 -7.37 -13.18 -12.24
C GLU A 200 -6.95 -12.96 -13.70
N MET A 201 -5.82 -13.54 -14.09
CA MET A 201 -5.31 -13.52 -15.46
C MET A 201 -4.31 -14.66 -15.64
N GLU A 202 -4.21 -15.22 -16.85
CA GLU A 202 -3.18 -16.23 -17.17
C GLU A 202 -3.22 -17.47 -16.24
N GLY A 203 -4.42 -17.83 -15.75
CA GLY A 203 -4.59 -18.92 -14.78
C GLY A 203 -4.03 -18.63 -13.37
N LEU A 204 -3.54 -17.42 -13.10
CA LEU A 204 -3.13 -16.95 -11.78
C LEU A 204 -4.23 -16.12 -11.12
N THR A 205 -4.39 -16.30 -9.81
CA THR A 205 -5.18 -15.42 -8.95
C THR A 205 -4.26 -14.74 -7.93
N PHE A 206 -4.22 -13.41 -7.93
CA PHE A 206 -3.38 -12.65 -7.00
C PHE A 206 -4.11 -11.49 -6.34
N LEU A 207 -3.61 -11.08 -5.18
CA LEU A 207 -4.10 -9.94 -4.42
C LEU A 207 -3.12 -8.78 -4.48
N THR A 208 -3.67 -7.57 -4.46
CA THR A 208 -2.91 -6.32 -4.27
C THR A 208 -3.22 -5.78 -2.87
N ASP A 209 -2.20 -5.36 -2.12
CA ASP A 209 -2.32 -4.65 -0.82
C ASP A 209 -3.53 -5.08 0.04
N PRO A 210 -3.61 -6.37 0.45
CA PRO A 210 -4.81 -6.89 1.07
C PRO A 210 -4.99 -6.37 2.50
N ILE A 211 -6.14 -5.74 2.78
CA ILE A 211 -6.56 -5.35 4.13
C ILE A 211 -8.00 -5.78 4.43
N PHE A 212 -8.14 -6.80 5.27
CA PHE A 212 -9.42 -7.32 5.77
C PHE A 212 -9.75 -6.84 7.19
N SER A 213 -8.78 -6.25 7.90
CA SER A 213 -9.01 -5.65 9.21
C SER A 213 -9.98 -4.48 9.17
N GLN A 214 -10.57 -4.18 10.33
CA GLN A 214 -11.46 -3.02 10.52
C GLN A 214 -10.69 -1.71 10.63
N ARG A 215 -9.45 -1.74 11.14
CA ARG A 215 -8.60 -0.56 11.26
C ARG A 215 -7.25 -0.74 10.57
N ALA A 216 -6.86 0.29 9.85
CA ALA A 216 -5.51 0.47 9.30
C ALA A 216 -4.62 1.10 10.38
N SER A 217 -4.12 0.28 11.30
CA SER A 217 -3.41 0.76 12.49
C SER A 217 -2.54 -0.35 13.09
N PRO A 218 -1.46 0.00 13.83
CA PRO A 218 -0.73 -0.99 14.64
C PRO A 218 -1.60 -1.68 15.69
N VAL A 219 -2.73 -1.10 16.05
CA VAL A 219 -3.67 -1.63 17.06
C VAL A 219 -5.12 -1.53 16.58
N GLN A 220 -5.95 -2.51 16.90
CA GLN A 220 -7.34 -2.54 16.40
C GLN A 220 -8.33 -1.67 17.20
N PHE A 221 -7.90 -1.05 18.30
CA PHE A 221 -8.73 -0.15 19.12
C PHE A 221 -8.57 1.35 18.80
N PHE A 222 -7.53 1.74 18.06
CA PHE A 222 -7.22 3.14 17.72
C PHE A 222 -6.75 3.27 16.26
N GLY A 223 -6.83 4.45 15.66
CA GLY A 223 -6.45 4.72 14.27
C GLY A 223 -7.61 4.62 13.26
N PRO A 224 -7.38 4.87 11.97
CA PRO A 224 -8.42 4.93 10.94
C PRO A 224 -9.24 3.64 10.89
N LYS A 225 -10.56 3.76 11.03
CA LYS A 225 -11.51 2.65 10.87
C LYS A 225 -12.16 2.75 9.50
N ARG A 226 -12.28 1.64 8.78
CA ARG A 226 -13.06 1.60 7.55
C ARG A 226 -14.53 1.90 7.82
N PHE A 227 -15.16 2.66 6.94
CA PHE A 227 -16.60 2.92 6.99
C PHE A 227 -17.39 1.96 6.09
N ARG A 228 -16.71 1.24 5.19
CA ARG A 228 -17.25 0.06 4.49
C ARG A 228 -16.48 -1.20 4.87
N ASN A 229 -17.20 -2.24 5.27
CA ASN A 229 -16.62 -3.56 5.57
C ASN A 229 -15.98 -4.18 4.32
N PRO A 230 -14.98 -5.08 4.48
CA PRO A 230 -14.56 -5.91 3.37
C PRO A 230 -15.74 -6.77 2.89
N PRO A 231 -15.88 -6.99 1.57
CA PRO A 231 -17.03 -7.70 0.98
C PRO A 231 -16.99 -9.22 1.22
N CYS A 232 -15.86 -9.76 1.66
CA CYS A 232 -15.70 -11.16 2.05
C CYS A 232 -14.66 -11.29 3.17
N THR A 233 -14.57 -12.47 3.76
CA THR A 233 -13.50 -12.85 4.70
C THR A 233 -12.33 -13.51 3.99
N VAL A 234 -11.17 -13.59 4.65
CA VAL A 234 -10.01 -14.34 4.14
C VAL A 234 -10.37 -15.80 3.90
N ALA A 235 -11.27 -16.42 4.68
CA ALA A 235 -11.71 -17.80 4.49
C ALA A 235 -12.56 -18.03 3.23
N GLN A 236 -13.22 -16.98 2.73
CA GLN A 236 -14.08 -17.04 1.54
C GLN A 236 -13.34 -16.76 0.23
N LEU A 237 -12.07 -16.33 0.28
CA LEU A 237 -11.29 -16.13 -0.94
C LEU A 237 -11.13 -17.45 -1.71
N PRO A 238 -10.99 -17.42 -3.05
CA PRO A 238 -10.56 -18.59 -3.81
C PRO A 238 -9.09 -18.92 -3.50
N LYS A 239 -8.51 -19.90 -4.21
CA LYS A 239 -7.06 -20.11 -4.18
C LYS A 239 -6.35 -18.82 -4.59
N ILE A 240 -5.35 -18.41 -3.82
CA ILE A 240 -4.52 -17.24 -4.12
C ILE A 240 -3.09 -17.74 -4.34
N ASP A 241 -2.54 -17.46 -5.52
CA ASP A 241 -1.20 -17.88 -5.91
C ASP A 241 -0.15 -16.83 -5.50
N ALA A 242 -0.52 -15.55 -5.50
CA ALA A 242 0.38 -14.47 -5.12
C ALA A 242 -0.30 -13.31 -4.39
N VAL A 243 0.49 -12.59 -3.59
CA VAL A 243 0.16 -11.26 -3.06
C VAL A 243 1.27 -10.30 -3.46
N VAL A 244 0.90 -9.13 -3.97
CA VAL A 244 1.84 -8.02 -4.21
C VAL A 244 1.61 -6.91 -3.18
N ILE A 245 2.70 -6.44 -2.58
CA ILE A 245 2.70 -5.34 -1.61
C ILE A 245 3.38 -4.12 -2.23
N SER A 246 2.70 -2.98 -2.30
CA SER A 246 3.27 -1.73 -2.85
C SER A 246 4.22 -1.05 -1.87
N HIS A 247 3.84 -0.95 -0.59
CA HIS A 247 4.58 -0.25 0.45
C HIS A 247 4.08 -0.62 1.85
N THR A 248 4.65 -0.01 2.89
CA THR A 248 4.51 -0.50 4.27
C THR A 248 3.41 0.17 5.11
N HIS A 249 2.63 1.11 4.59
CA HIS A 249 1.59 1.75 5.40
C HIS A 249 0.51 0.76 5.86
N TYR A 250 -0.14 1.07 6.98
CA TYR A 250 -1.04 0.13 7.67
C TYR A 250 -2.31 -0.21 6.90
N ASP A 251 -2.72 0.63 5.96
CA ASP A 251 -3.85 0.44 5.06
C ASP A 251 -3.49 -0.36 3.80
N HIS A 252 -2.21 -0.63 3.56
CA HIS A 252 -1.70 -1.47 2.45
C HIS A 252 -1.03 -2.76 2.92
N LEU A 253 -0.42 -2.75 4.11
CA LEU A 253 0.22 -3.89 4.76
C LEU A 253 -0.40 -4.12 6.14
N ASP A 254 -1.51 -4.85 6.17
CA ASP A 254 -2.22 -5.21 7.38
C ASP A 254 -1.69 -6.52 7.99
N TYR A 255 -1.18 -6.43 9.22
CA TYR A 255 -0.57 -7.57 9.92
C TYR A 255 -1.54 -8.73 10.11
N ASN A 256 -2.79 -8.47 10.49
CA ASN A 256 -3.75 -9.56 10.72
C ASN A 256 -4.11 -10.27 9.42
N THR A 257 -4.25 -9.51 8.33
CA THR A 257 -4.47 -10.07 7.00
C THR A 257 -3.30 -10.95 6.55
N VAL A 258 -2.06 -10.49 6.75
CA VAL A 258 -0.86 -11.29 6.44
C VAL A 258 -0.87 -12.61 7.21
N LEU A 259 -1.15 -12.58 8.51
CA LEU A 259 -1.25 -13.80 9.32
C LEU A 259 -2.35 -14.73 8.83
N SER A 260 -3.55 -14.22 8.58
CA SER A 260 -4.69 -15.05 8.13
C SER A 260 -4.46 -15.66 6.74
N LEU A 261 -3.84 -14.93 5.82
CA LEU A 261 -3.48 -15.45 4.50
C LEU A 261 -2.39 -16.52 4.60
N ASN A 262 -1.35 -16.28 5.40
CA ASN A 262 -0.28 -17.24 5.62
C ASN A 262 -0.76 -18.51 6.34
N GLU A 263 -1.64 -18.38 7.33
CA GLU A 263 -2.28 -19.52 8.01
C GLU A 263 -3.11 -20.36 7.04
N ARG A 264 -3.80 -19.72 6.09
CA ARG A 264 -4.68 -20.41 5.13
C ARG A 264 -3.91 -21.08 3.99
N PHE A 265 -2.95 -20.39 3.39
CA PHE A 265 -2.30 -20.83 2.15
C PHE A 265 -0.85 -21.30 2.32
N GLY A 266 -0.20 -20.94 3.42
CA GLY A 266 1.16 -21.40 3.74
C GLY A 266 2.18 -21.13 2.63
N GLY A 267 3.02 -22.12 2.35
CA GLY A 267 4.10 -22.03 1.36
C GLY A 267 3.64 -21.97 -0.10
N ASP A 268 2.38 -22.29 -0.38
CA ASP A 268 1.82 -22.22 -1.74
C ASP A 268 1.57 -20.78 -2.18
N LEU A 269 1.40 -19.85 -1.22
CA LEU A 269 1.23 -18.43 -1.49
C LEU A 269 2.57 -17.71 -1.61
N ARG A 270 2.85 -17.12 -2.77
CA ARG A 270 4.04 -16.28 -2.98
C ARG A 270 3.77 -14.81 -2.62
N TRP A 271 4.66 -14.22 -1.83
CA TRP A 271 4.60 -12.80 -1.47
C TRP A 271 5.66 -12.02 -2.27
N PHE A 272 5.23 -11.07 -3.09
CA PHE A 272 6.11 -10.12 -3.75
C PHE A 272 6.10 -8.80 -2.97
N VAL A 273 7.27 -8.38 -2.49
CA VAL A 273 7.39 -7.27 -1.55
C VAL A 273 8.52 -6.29 -1.90
N PRO A 274 8.44 -5.03 -1.46
CA PRO A 274 9.49 -4.04 -1.70
C PRO A 274 10.79 -4.37 -0.94
N LEU A 275 11.92 -3.96 -1.52
CA LEU A 275 13.24 -4.06 -0.90
C LEU A 275 13.27 -3.49 0.53
N GLY A 276 13.66 -4.31 1.50
CA GLY A 276 13.71 -4.03 2.93
C GLY A 276 12.61 -4.69 3.76
N LEU A 277 11.61 -5.34 3.15
CA LEU A 277 10.46 -5.93 3.86
C LEU A 277 10.62 -7.43 4.19
N LEU A 278 11.62 -8.12 3.64
CA LEU A 278 11.80 -9.57 3.79
C LEU A 278 11.78 -10.04 5.25
N ASP A 279 12.58 -9.40 6.11
CA ASP A 279 12.68 -9.77 7.54
C ASP A 279 11.35 -9.60 8.27
N TRP A 280 10.56 -8.58 7.93
CA TRP A 280 9.24 -8.37 8.53
C TRP A 280 8.25 -9.48 8.14
N MET A 281 8.24 -9.87 6.86
CA MET A 281 7.39 -10.96 6.36
C MET A 281 7.79 -12.31 6.98
N GLN A 282 9.09 -12.58 7.09
CA GLN A 282 9.61 -13.79 7.75
C GLN A 282 9.21 -13.85 9.23
N LYS A 283 9.22 -12.72 9.94
CA LYS A 283 8.74 -12.64 11.33
C LYS A 283 7.24 -12.86 11.47
N CYS A 284 6.47 -12.63 10.41
CA CYS A 284 5.05 -13.02 10.34
C CYS A 284 4.85 -14.51 10.01
N GLY A 285 5.93 -15.26 9.80
CA GLY A 285 5.91 -16.69 9.46
C GLY A 285 5.73 -16.99 7.98
N CYS A 286 5.81 -16.00 7.10
CA CYS A 286 5.76 -16.22 5.65
C CYS A 286 7.08 -16.84 5.17
N GLU A 287 7.01 -17.87 4.32
CA GLU A 287 8.20 -18.62 3.87
C GLU A 287 8.53 -18.37 2.38
N ASN A 288 7.52 -18.20 1.52
CA ASN A 288 7.69 -18.00 0.09
C ASN A 288 7.61 -16.49 -0.25
N ILE A 289 8.72 -15.79 -0.05
CA ILE A 289 8.81 -14.32 -0.20
C ILE A 289 9.86 -13.97 -1.24
N ILE A 290 9.50 -13.07 -2.15
CA ILE A 290 10.39 -12.45 -3.12
C ILE A 290 10.44 -10.95 -2.81
N GLU A 291 11.63 -10.49 -2.43
CA GLU A 291 11.92 -9.09 -2.16
C GLU A 291 12.60 -8.48 -3.40
N LEU A 292 12.08 -7.35 -3.90
CA LEU A 292 12.53 -6.73 -5.15
C LEU A 292 12.83 -5.25 -4.99
N ASP A 293 13.91 -4.79 -5.62
CA ASP A 293 14.15 -3.39 -5.96
C ASP A 293 13.36 -3.00 -7.22
N TRP A 294 13.29 -1.71 -7.52
CA TRP A 294 12.68 -1.23 -8.75
C TRP A 294 13.36 -1.83 -9.98
N TRP A 295 12.54 -2.19 -10.95
CA TRP A 295 12.87 -2.85 -12.22
C TRP A 295 13.37 -4.28 -12.08
N GLU A 296 13.46 -4.82 -10.87
CA GLU A 296 13.67 -6.24 -10.68
C GLU A 296 12.37 -7.01 -10.90
N GLU A 297 12.53 -8.24 -11.37
CA GLU A 297 11.43 -9.08 -11.79
C GLU A 297 11.58 -10.50 -11.26
N ASN A 298 10.45 -11.17 -11.11
CA ASN A 298 10.37 -12.57 -10.75
C ASN A 298 9.01 -13.14 -11.18
N CYS A 299 8.76 -14.43 -10.99
CA CYS A 299 7.52 -15.11 -11.37
C CYS A 299 6.98 -15.96 -10.22
N VAL A 300 5.81 -16.56 -10.38
CA VAL A 300 5.32 -17.61 -9.47
C VAL A 300 5.80 -18.97 -10.01
N PRO A 301 6.38 -19.87 -9.18
CA PRO A 301 6.90 -21.15 -9.67
C PRO A 301 5.77 -21.98 -10.29
N GLY A 302 6.00 -22.47 -11.50
CA GLY A 302 4.98 -23.19 -12.28
C GLY A 302 4.10 -22.29 -13.15
N HIS A 303 4.29 -20.97 -13.09
CA HIS A 303 3.69 -19.95 -13.95
C HIS A 303 4.78 -18.99 -14.46
N ASP A 304 5.87 -19.56 -14.98
CA ASP A 304 7.09 -18.83 -15.35
C ASP A 304 6.85 -17.84 -16.51
N GLU A 305 5.75 -18.00 -17.24
CA GLU A 305 5.28 -17.10 -18.30
C GLU A 305 4.69 -15.79 -17.80
N VAL A 306 4.34 -15.69 -16.51
CA VAL A 306 3.81 -14.47 -15.90
C VAL A 306 4.87 -13.79 -15.04
N THR A 307 5.32 -12.62 -15.48
CA THR A 307 6.39 -11.87 -14.83
C THR A 307 5.82 -10.75 -13.96
N PHE A 308 6.21 -10.73 -12.70
CA PHE A 308 5.95 -9.65 -11.75
C PHE A 308 7.18 -8.75 -11.68
N VAL A 309 7.01 -7.48 -12.03
CA VAL A 309 8.07 -6.46 -11.99
C VAL A 309 7.69 -5.42 -10.95
N PHE A 310 8.59 -5.13 -10.02
CA PHE A 310 8.40 -4.03 -9.09
C PHE A 310 8.85 -2.73 -9.75
N THR A 311 8.00 -1.71 -9.83
CA THR A 311 8.28 -0.47 -10.58
C THR A 311 8.19 0.78 -9.70
N PRO A 312 8.86 1.89 -10.06
CA PRO A 312 8.87 3.08 -9.20
C PRO A 312 7.53 3.80 -9.13
N VAL A 313 7.30 4.47 -8.01
CA VAL A 313 6.26 5.49 -7.79
C VAL A 313 6.76 6.55 -6.82
N GLN A 314 6.11 7.71 -6.77
CA GLN A 314 6.46 8.78 -5.84
C GLN A 314 5.66 8.66 -4.54
N HIS A 315 6.21 7.99 -3.54
CA HIS A 315 5.60 7.84 -2.22
C HIS A 315 6.65 7.68 -1.13
N TRP A 316 6.28 7.05 -0.02
CA TRP A 316 7.14 6.81 1.14
C TRP A 316 6.66 5.56 1.91
N SER A 317 7.45 5.14 2.89
CA SER A 317 7.15 3.97 3.73
C SER A 317 7.40 4.30 5.20
N LYS A 318 6.48 3.92 6.10
CA LYS A 318 6.67 4.04 7.56
C LYS A 318 5.67 3.20 8.33
N ARG A 319 6.11 2.59 9.43
CA ARG A 319 5.23 1.87 10.37
C ARG A 319 5.45 2.32 11.80
N THR A 320 6.69 2.61 12.17
CA THR A 320 7.08 3.03 13.51
C THR A 320 7.66 4.44 13.50
N VAL A 321 7.98 4.96 14.68
CA VAL A 321 8.51 6.33 14.80
C VAL A 321 9.90 6.51 14.18
N THR A 322 10.67 5.43 13.96
CA THR A 322 12.09 5.50 13.54
C THR A 322 12.40 4.74 12.25
N ASP A 323 11.40 4.25 11.51
CA ASP A 323 11.60 3.42 10.32
C ASP A 323 11.20 4.06 8.99
N ASP A 324 10.99 5.38 8.97
CA ASP A 324 10.75 6.16 7.76
C ASP A 324 11.71 5.76 6.63
N ASN A 325 11.17 5.32 5.50
CA ASN A 325 11.88 4.95 4.30
C ASN A 325 13.02 3.92 4.49
N LYS A 326 12.97 3.07 5.52
CA LYS A 326 13.88 1.91 5.61
C LYS A 326 13.55 0.83 4.58
N VAL A 327 12.27 0.72 4.25
CA VAL A 327 11.70 -0.16 3.21
C VAL A 327 11.32 0.70 2.01
N LEU A 328 11.50 0.14 0.81
CA LEU A 328 11.13 0.77 -0.45
C LEU A 328 9.59 0.86 -0.59
N TRP A 329 9.13 1.59 -1.60
CA TRP A 329 7.74 1.70 -2.04
C TRP A 329 7.71 1.61 -3.56
N GLY A 330 6.60 1.21 -4.16
CA GLY A 330 6.54 1.02 -5.61
C GLY A 330 5.17 0.63 -6.11
N SER A 331 5.10 0.47 -7.43
CA SER A 331 4.01 -0.10 -8.20
C SER A 331 4.38 -1.53 -8.64
N TRP A 332 3.42 -2.24 -9.21
CA TRP A 332 3.64 -3.56 -9.78
C TRP A 332 3.17 -3.61 -11.23
N CYS A 333 4.03 -4.12 -12.11
CA CYS A 333 3.62 -4.57 -13.45
C CYS A 333 3.53 -6.09 -13.42
N VAL A 334 2.41 -6.66 -13.88
CA VAL A 334 2.21 -8.10 -14.03
C VAL A 334 2.02 -8.39 -15.52
N LEU A 335 2.98 -9.10 -16.10
CA LEU A 335 3.15 -9.26 -17.53
C LEU A 335 2.89 -10.72 -17.91
N GLY A 336 1.73 -10.96 -18.49
CA GLY A 336 1.33 -12.26 -19.00
C GLY A 336 1.56 -12.41 -20.50
N PRO A 337 1.39 -13.63 -21.04
CA PRO A 337 1.36 -13.88 -22.48
C PRO A 337 0.24 -13.14 -23.22
N TRP A 338 -0.95 -12.99 -22.62
CA TRP A 338 -2.12 -12.40 -23.24
C TRP A 338 -2.49 -11.04 -22.65
N ASN A 339 -2.36 -10.90 -21.33
CA ASN A 339 -2.80 -9.71 -20.60
C ASN A 339 -1.65 -9.06 -19.83
N ARG A 340 -1.74 -7.75 -19.65
CA ARG A 340 -0.84 -6.98 -18.76
C ARG A 340 -1.64 -6.15 -17.77
N PHE A 341 -1.24 -6.23 -16.51
CA PHE A 341 -1.85 -5.49 -15.42
C PHE A 341 -0.85 -4.54 -14.77
N PHE A 342 -1.27 -3.32 -14.46
CA PHE A 342 -0.49 -2.36 -13.69
C PHE A 342 -1.21 -2.03 -12.37
N PHE A 343 -0.49 -2.03 -11.26
CA PHE A 343 -0.98 -1.61 -9.96
C PHE A 343 -0.14 -0.48 -9.42
N ALA A 344 -0.72 0.71 -9.29
CA ALA A 344 0.02 1.91 -8.92
C ALA A 344 0.41 1.96 -7.43
N GLY A 345 -0.25 1.19 -6.56
CA GLY A 345 -0.16 1.44 -5.11
C GLY A 345 -0.62 2.85 -4.76
N ASP A 346 0.03 3.46 -3.78
CA ASP A 346 -0.09 4.89 -3.51
C ASP A 346 1.03 5.67 -4.17
N THR A 347 0.69 6.85 -4.69
CA THR A 347 1.65 7.69 -5.39
C THR A 347 1.17 9.12 -5.54
N GLY A 348 2.11 10.07 -5.47
CA GLY A 348 2.01 11.37 -6.14
C GLY A 348 2.36 11.23 -7.62
N TYR A 349 2.12 12.27 -8.41
CA TYR A 349 2.43 12.20 -9.84
C TYR A 349 3.94 12.42 -10.11
N CYS A 350 4.56 11.56 -10.93
CA CYS A 350 5.96 11.69 -11.34
C CYS A 350 6.25 11.09 -12.73
N VAL A 351 7.44 11.35 -13.28
CA VAL A 351 7.83 10.92 -14.65
C VAL A 351 8.00 9.40 -14.79
N ALA A 352 8.02 8.65 -13.69
CA ALA A 352 8.18 7.20 -13.72
C ALA A 352 7.08 6.51 -14.53
N PHE A 353 5.86 7.05 -14.55
CA PHE A 353 4.74 6.45 -15.27
C PHE A 353 4.97 6.40 -16.79
N GLU A 354 5.57 7.45 -17.37
CA GLU A 354 5.96 7.42 -18.78
C GLU A 354 7.05 6.38 -19.07
N GLN A 355 8.01 6.22 -18.14
CA GLN A 355 9.06 5.19 -18.28
C GLN A 355 8.46 3.78 -18.24
N ILE A 356 7.51 3.56 -17.33
CA ILE A 356 6.78 2.29 -17.19
C ILE A 356 5.96 2.01 -18.46
N GLY A 357 5.19 2.99 -18.95
CA GLY A 357 4.39 2.84 -20.16
C GLY A 357 5.25 2.56 -21.40
N LYS A 358 6.37 3.27 -21.56
CA LYS A 358 7.33 3.01 -22.67
C LYS A 358 7.97 1.62 -22.59
N ARG A 359 8.26 1.12 -21.39
CA ARG A 359 8.97 -0.16 -21.21
C ARG A 359 8.05 -1.38 -21.25
N TYR A 360 6.86 -1.28 -20.66
CA TYR A 360 5.98 -2.42 -20.42
C TYR A 360 4.58 -2.27 -21.00
N GLY A 361 4.20 -1.07 -21.46
CA GLY A 361 2.92 -0.83 -22.09
C GLY A 361 2.78 -1.48 -23.49
N PRO A 362 1.56 -1.46 -24.06
CA PRO A 362 0.31 -1.04 -23.40
C PRO A 362 -0.16 -2.05 -22.35
N PHE A 363 -0.86 -1.58 -21.31
CA PHE A 363 -1.50 -2.44 -20.30
C PHE A 363 -2.98 -2.64 -20.63
N ASP A 364 -3.52 -3.83 -20.38
CA ASP A 364 -4.96 -4.09 -20.56
C ASP A 364 -5.77 -3.47 -19.42
N LEU A 365 -5.25 -3.50 -18.20
CA LEU A 365 -5.86 -2.89 -17.04
C LEU A 365 -4.82 -2.24 -16.11
N ALA A 366 -5.11 -1.02 -15.67
CA ALA A 366 -4.36 -0.36 -14.60
C ALA A 366 -5.25 -0.06 -13.38
N ALA A 367 -4.80 -0.38 -12.19
CA ALA A 367 -5.43 0.00 -10.92
C ALA A 367 -4.72 1.22 -10.34
N ILE A 368 -5.44 2.35 -10.28
CA ILE A 368 -4.85 3.68 -9.99
C ILE A 368 -5.63 4.35 -8.85
N PRO A 369 -4.96 4.89 -7.82
CA PRO A 369 -5.63 5.56 -6.71
C PRO A 369 -6.31 6.85 -7.17
N ILE A 370 -7.50 7.11 -6.62
CA ILE A 370 -8.25 8.34 -6.90
C ILE A 370 -8.66 9.10 -5.63
N GLY A 371 -8.39 8.55 -4.45
CA GLY A 371 -8.73 9.13 -3.14
C GLY A 371 -7.50 9.53 -2.33
N ALA A 372 -7.74 10.13 -1.16
CA ALA A 372 -6.77 10.67 -0.22
C ALA A 372 -5.93 11.83 -0.77
N TYR A 373 -6.55 12.79 -1.47
CA TYR A 373 -5.81 13.84 -2.19
C TYR A 373 -6.00 15.24 -1.64
N GLU A 374 -6.96 15.50 -0.75
CA GLU A 374 -7.14 16.83 -0.14
C GLU A 374 -6.55 16.91 1.28
N PRO A 375 -5.86 18.01 1.64
CA PRO A 375 -5.68 19.23 0.86
C PRO A 375 -4.50 19.12 -0.10
N ARG A 376 -4.65 19.64 -1.33
CA ARG A 376 -3.61 19.53 -2.38
C ARG A 376 -2.24 20.11 -1.99
N TRP A 377 -2.20 21.16 -1.16
CA TRP A 377 -0.92 21.76 -0.76
C TRP A 377 -0.02 20.80 0.04
N PHE A 378 -0.63 19.81 0.70
CA PHE A 378 0.05 18.80 1.52
C PHE A 378 0.10 17.45 0.82
N MET A 379 -1.04 16.94 0.32
CA MET A 379 -1.15 15.56 -0.17
C MET A 379 -0.51 15.33 -1.54
N LYS A 380 -0.37 16.36 -2.40
CA LYS A 380 0.06 16.21 -3.81
C LYS A 380 1.40 15.51 -4.03
N TYR A 381 2.27 15.51 -3.03
CA TYR A 381 3.58 14.87 -3.13
C TYR A 381 3.49 13.34 -2.99
N ASN A 382 2.44 12.83 -2.34
CA ASN A 382 2.28 11.44 -1.95
C ASN A 382 1.02 10.79 -2.55
N HIS A 383 0.01 11.60 -2.92
CA HIS A 383 -1.25 11.13 -3.46
C HIS A 383 -1.71 11.97 -4.65
N VAL A 384 -2.02 11.28 -5.73
CA VAL A 384 -2.65 11.86 -6.91
C VAL A 384 -4.10 12.23 -6.64
N ASN A 385 -4.55 13.32 -7.25
CA ASN A 385 -5.99 13.55 -7.41
C ASN A 385 -6.53 12.80 -8.65
N PRO A 386 -7.85 12.76 -8.89
CA PRO A 386 -8.42 12.04 -10.04
C PRO A 386 -7.96 12.54 -11.41
N GLU A 387 -7.58 13.82 -11.53
CA GLU A 387 -7.00 14.34 -12.78
C GLU A 387 -5.60 13.79 -13.04
N GLU A 388 -4.74 13.78 -12.02
CA GLU A 388 -3.41 13.15 -12.10
C GLU A 388 -3.52 11.63 -12.29
N ALA A 389 -4.56 10.99 -11.73
CA ALA A 389 -4.84 9.58 -11.99
C ALA A 389 -5.15 9.30 -13.47
N VAL A 390 -5.94 10.16 -14.13
CA VAL A 390 -6.17 10.08 -15.59
C VAL A 390 -4.88 10.28 -16.38
N ARG A 391 -3.99 11.17 -15.92
CA ARG A 391 -2.67 11.31 -16.55
C ARG A 391 -1.82 10.05 -16.39
N ILE A 392 -1.83 9.41 -15.21
CA ILE A 392 -1.16 8.12 -15.01
C ILE A 392 -1.70 7.08 -16.01
N HIS A 393 -3.02 6.97 -16.16
CA HIS A 393 -3.66 6.07 -17.13
C HIS A 393 -3.08 6.25 -18.54
N ILE A 394 -2.94 7.50 -18.99
CA ILE A 394 -2.37 7.85 -20.30
C ILE A 394 -0.87 7.49 -20.35
N ASP A 395 -0.10 7.89 -19.34
CA ASP A 395 1.37 7.77 -19.33
C ASP A 395 1.82 6.31 -19.26
N VAL A 396 1.10 5.47 -18.52
CA VAL A 396 1.35 4.02 -18.50
C VAL A 396 0.80 3.31 -19.74
N GLN A 397 0.08 4.01 -20.62
CA GLN A 397 -0.56 3.46 -21.82
C GLN A 397 -1.55 2.33 -21.49
N ALA A 398 -2.38 2.53 -20.47
CA ALA A 398 -3.41 1.58 -20.10
C ALA A 398 -4.62 1.71 -21.05
N ARG A 399 -5.15 0.57 -21.51
CA ARG A 399 -6.39 0.51 -22.29
C ARG A 399 -7.61 0.80 -21.42
N LYS A 400 -7.64 0.19 -20.24
CA LYS A 400 -8.67 0.42 -19.22
C LYS A 400 -8.02 0.67 -17.86
N SER A 401 -8.72 1.38 -16.98
CA SER A 401 -8.30 1.56 -15.59
C SER A 401 -9.45 1.41 -14.60
N VAL A 402 -9.11 1.00 -13.38
CA VAL A 402 -10.04 0.91 -12.25
C VAL A 402 -9.55 1.79 -11.11
N GLY A 403 -10.46 2.62 -10.58
CA GLY A 403 -10.15 3.53 -9.47
C GLY A 403 -10.11 2.80 -8.12
N ILE A 404 -9.01 2.96 -7.39
CA ILE A 404 -8.77 2.36 -6.06
C ILE A 404 -8.51 3.43 -4.98
N HIS A 405 -8.22 3.00 -3.75
CA HIS A 405 -7.84 3.85 -2.59
C HIS A 405 -8.97 4.75 -2.03
N TRP A 406 -10.16 4.75 -2.62
CA TRP A 406 -11.28 5.60 -2.23
C TRP A 406 -12.43 4.80 -1.57
N GLY A 407 -13.42 5.51 -1.01
CA GLY A 407 -14.69 4.92 -0.57
C GLY A 407 -14.60 3.90 0.57
N THR A 408 -13.47 3.79 1.27
CA THR A 408 -13.24 2.73 2.26
C THR A 408 -12.77 3.25 3.62
N PHE A 409 -11.72 4.09 3.63
CA PHE A 409 -11.18 4.76 4.81
C PHE A 409 -11.20 6.27 4.61
N ALA A 410 -11.38 7.04 5.69
CA ALA A 410 -11.11 8.48 5.70
C ALA A 410 -9.63 8.70 6.06
N LEU A 411 -8.81 8.89 5.04
CA LEU A 411 -7.36 9.12 5.18
C LEU A 411 -6.95 10.55 4.86
N ALA A 412 -7.85 11.32 4.27
CA ALA A 412 -7.67 12.72 3.93
C ALA A 412 -9.01 13.46 4.04
N ASN A 413 -9.10 14.68 3.51
CA ASN A 413 -10.22 15.57 3.82
C ASN A 413 -11.28 15.69 2.74
N GLU A 414 -11.12 15.08 1.56
CA GLU A 414 -12.14 15.17 0.51
C GLU A 414 -13.45 14.48 0.92
N TYR A 415 -14.56 14.97 0.37
CA TYR A 415 -15.87 14.33 0.55
C TYR A 415 -15.84 12.89 0.02
N TYR A 416 -16.38 11.93 0.76
CA TYR A 416 -16.17 10.51 0.49
C TYR A 416 -16.66 10.00 -0.88
N LEU A 417 -17.63 10.69 -1.52
CA LEU A 417 -18.11 10.41 -2.90
C LEU A 417 -17.57 11.39 -3.95
N GLU A 418 -16.68 12.31 -3.57
CA GLU A 418 -16.07 13.21 -4.53
C GLU A 418 -15.13 12.52 -5.54
N PRO A 419 -14.32 11.50 -5.15
CA PRO A 419 -13.35 10.90 -6.07
C PRO A 419 -13.94 10.41 -7.41
N PRO A 420 -15.04 9.65 -7.47
CA PRO A 420 -15.62 9.22 -8.76
C PRO A 420 -16.15 10.38 -9.60
N ARG A 421 -16.74 11.41 -8.98
CA ARG A 421 -17.24 12.60 -9.65
C ARG A 421 -16.10 13.40 -10.29
N LYS A 422 -15.01 13.59 -9.55
CA LYS A 422 -13.79 14.25 -10.04
C LYS A 422 -13.09 13.43 -11.13
N LEU A 423 -13.15 12.10 -11.04
CA LEU A 423 -12.66 11.21 -12.09
C LEU A 423 -13.48 11.39 -13.37
N GLU A 424 -14.80 11.48 -13.28
CA GLU A 424 -15.67 11.75 -14.43
C GLU A 424 -15.33 13.08 -15.12
N GLU A 425 -15.23 14.17 -14.36
CA GLU A 425 -14.80 15.48 -14.87
C GLU A 425 -13.43 15.41 -15.57
N ALA A 426 -12.50 14.65 -15.02
CA ALA A 426 -11.18 14.46 -15.62
C ALA A 426 -11.25 13.64 -16.92
N ARG A 427 -11.97 12.53 -16.96
CA ARG A 427 -12.13 11.74 -18.20
C ARG A 427 -12.69 12.58 -19.32
N GLU A 428 -13.74 13.35 -19.07
CA GLU A 428 -14.33 14.27 -20.06
C GLU A 428 -13.32 15.29 -20.59
N ARG A 429 -12.52 15.89 -19.69
CA ARG A 429 -11.49 16.86 -20.07
C ARG A 429 -10.41 16.27 -20.99
N TYR A 430 -10.03 15.02 -20.78
CA TYR A 430 -9.03 14.33 -21.58
C TYR A 430 -9.63 13.53 -22.76
N GLY A 431 -10.95 13.60 -22.97
CA GLY A 431 -11.62 12.92 -24.09
C GLY A 431 -11.70 11.40 -23.94
N LEU A 432 -11.66 10.88 -22.71
CA LEU A 432 -11.78 9.46 -22.39
C LEU A 432 -13.23 9.07 -22.14
N LYS A 433 -13.59 7.86 -22.52
CA LYS A 433 -14.91 7.29 -22.29
C LYS A 433 -15.05 6.75 -20.85
N PRO A 434 -16.29 6.61 -20.32
CA PRO A 434 -16.50 6.03 -18.99
C PRO A 434 -15.88 4.63 -18.80
N GLU A 435 -15.82 3.83 -19.86
CA GLU A 435 -15.23 2.49 -19.87
C GLU A 435 -13.70 2.46 -19.84
N ASP A 436 -13.03 3.55 -20.23
CA ASP A 436 -11.57 3.66 -20.28
C ASP A 436 -10.99 3.78 -18.86
N PHE A 437 -11.72 4.37 -17.92
CA PHE A 437 -11.32 4.44 -16.53
C PHE A 437 -12.54 4.41 -15.62
N PHE A 438 -12.93 3.23 -15.14
CA PHE A 438 -14.15 3.02 -14.35
C PHE A 438 -13.88 2.91 -12.84
N VAL A 439 -14.95 2.91 -12.06
CA VAL A 439 -14.94 2.52 -10.64
C VAL A 439 -15.85 1.32 -10.44
N LEU A 440 -15.58 0.53 -9.40
CA LEU A 440 -16.41 -0.60 -9.01
C LEU A 440 -17.11 -0.30 -7.68
N LYS A 441 -18.18 -1.02 -7.37
CA LYS A 441 -18.71 -1.12 -6.01
C LYS A 441 -17.87 -2.08 -5.19
N HIS A 442 -17.89 -1.96 -3.85
CA HIS A 442 -17.21 -2.92 -2.99
C HIS A 442 -17.75 -4.33 -3.25
N GLY A 443 -16.88 -5.27 -3.57
CA GLY A 443 -17.19 -6.67 -3.89
C GLY A 443 -17.66 -6.91 -5.33
N GLU A 444 -17.81 -5.88 -6.15
CA GLU A 444 -18.14 -6.04 -7.56
C GLU A 444 -16.94 -6.56 -8.34
N SER A 445 -17.24 -7.42 -9.33
CA SER A 445 -16.27 -7.99 -10.24
C SER A 445 -16.56 -7.58 -11.68
N LYS A 446 -15.51 -7.33 -12.44
CA LYS A 446 -15.60 -7.02 -13.87
C LYS A 446 -14.63 -7.90 -14.64
N ASN A 447 -15.13 -8.58 -15.66
CA ASN A 447 -14.33 -9.34 -16.60
C ASN A 447 -14.05 -8.47 -17.83
N LEU A 448 -12.80 -8.47 -18.31
CA LEU A 448 -12.36 -7.71 -19.49
C LEU A 448 -11.95 -8.61 -20.67
N SER A 449 -12.27 -9.91 -20.61
CA SER A 449 -12.13 -10.84 -21.74
C SER A 449 -13.09 -10.45 -22.89
N GLU A 450 -12.54 -9.92 -23.99
CA GLU A 450 -13.17 -9.80 -25.32
C GLU A 450 -14.54 -9.10 -25.43
N ASP A 451 -14.88 -8.16 -24.55
CA ASP A 451 -15.81 -7.08 -24.95
C ASP A 451 -15.01 -6.08 -25.78
N GLU A 452 -14.77 -6.42 -27.06
CA GLU A 452 -14.89 -5.58 -28.27
C GLU A 452 -14.50 -6.46 -29.47
N GLY A 453 -15.51 -6.88 -30.24
CA GLY A 453 -15.30 -7.58 -31.51
C GLY A 453 -14.47 -6.73 -32.47
N PHE A 454 -13.24 -7.15 -32.73
CA PHE A 454 -12.53 -6.76 -33.94
C PHE A 454 -13.16 -7.51 -35.12
N GLN A 455 -14.07 -6.84 -35.82
CA GLN A 455 -14.32 -7.06 -37.25
C GLN A 455 -13.48 -6.11 -38.07
#